data_AF-A0AA86QTX9-F1
#
_entry.id   AF-A0AA86QTX9-F1
#
_cell.length_a   1.000
_cell.length_b   1.000
_cell.length_c   1.000
_cell.angle_alpha   90.00
_cell.angle_beta   90.00
_cell.angle_gamma   90.00
#
_symmetry.space_group_name_H-M   'P 1'
#
loop_
_entity.id
_entity.type
_entity.pdbx_description
1 polymer ?
#
loop_
_entity_poly.entity_id
_entity_poly.type
_entity_poly.pdbx_seq_one_letter_code
_entity_poly.pdbx_strand_id
1 'polypeptide(L)'
;MIKDECKCMSHELTIKGIINWKVLGDFYERDFQIFENGQVVAIITKAKYSWGDSFLIEVYNAQPEYVIAVVMVIQRIIELSRNQLSQQSPLHQK
;
A
#
# COMPACT_ATOMS: atom_id res chain seq x y z
N MET A 1 4.79 -29.20 -11.23
CA MET A 1 3.63 -28.30 -11.35
C MET A 1 3.89 -27.11 -10.45
N ILE A 2 4.42 -26.02 -11.02
CA ILE A 2 4.50 -24.73 -10.34
C ILE A 2 3.77 -23.79 -11.27
N LYS A 3 2.65 -23.25 -10.80
CA LYS A 3 1.86 -22.29 -11.54
C LYS A 3 2.27 -20.91 -11.04
N ASP A 4 3.29 -20.36 -11.69
CA ASP A 4 3.71 -18.97 -11.51
C ASP A 4 2.74 -18.08 -12.30
N GLU A 5 1.64 -17.69 -11.66
CA GLU A 5 0.74 -16.68 -12.19
C GLU A 5 1.36 -15.29 -12.01
N CYS A 6 1.66 -14.68 -13.15
CA CYS A 6 2.29 -13.37 -13.32
C CYS A 6 1.72 -12.32 -12.36
N LYS A 7 2.56 -11.83 -11.45
CA LYS A 7 2.26 -10.69 -10.59
C LYS A 7 3.14 -9.51 -10.99
N CYS A 8 2.64 -8.71 -11.93
CA CYS A 8 3.34 -7.49 -12.34
C CYS A 8 2.32 -6.38 -12.58
N MET A 9 1.84 -5.79 -11.48
CA MET A 9 1.34 -4.43 -11.48
C MET A 9 2.14 -3.63 -10.48
N SER A 10 3.46 -3.54 -10.73
CA SER A 10 4.37 -2.67 -10.01
C SER A 10 3.93 -1.23 -10.22
N HIS A 11 3.25 -0.65 -9.23
CA HIS A 11 2.85 0.74 -9.29
C HIS A 11 3.86 1.57 -8.51
N GLU A 12 4.43 2.56 -9.19
CA GLU A 12 5.27 3.57 -8.57
C GLU A 12 4.40 4.76 -8.17
N LEU A 13 4.29 5.02 -6.86
CA LEU A 13 3.70 6.24 -6.32
C LEU A 13 4.81 7.17 -5.88
N THR A 14 5.01 8.26 -6.62
CA THR A 14 5.85 9.35 -6.12
C THR A 14 4.98 10.32 -5.32
N ILE A 15 5.17 10.36 -4.00
CA ILE A 15 4.50 11.34 -3.14
C ILE A 15 5.33 12.63 -3.21
N LYS A 16 4.92 13.57 -4.06
CA LYS A 16 5.55 14.89 -4.13
C LYS A 16 4.88 15.83 -3.12
N GLY A 17 5.63 16.28 -2.11
CA GLY A 17 5.10 17.12 -1.02
C GLY A 17 6.21 17.67 -0.10
N ILE A 18 5.94 17.74 1.21
CA ILE A 18 6.87 18.25 2.26
C ILE A 18 8.12 17.36 2.41
N ILE A 19 8.03 16.10 2.01
CA ILE A 19 9.06 15.06 2.11
C ILE A 19 9.25 14.44 0.73
N ASN A 20 10.49 14.29 0.28
CA ASN A 20 10.86 13.73 -1.03
C ASN A 20 10.86 12.20 -0.98
N TRP A 21 9.71 11.62 -0.64
CA TRP A 21 9.55 10.19 -0.50
C TRP A 21 8.96 9.55 -1.74
N LYS A 22 9.63 8.50 -2.21
CA LYS A 22 9.18 7.66 -3.31
C LYS A 22 8.68 6.34 -2.75
N VAL A 23 7.44 5.97 -3.05
CA VAL A 23 6.81 4.73 -2.60
C VAL A 23 6.71 3.77 -3.78
N LEU A 24 7.30 2.59 -3.64
CA LEU A 24 7.26 1.51 -4.63
C LEU A 24 6.59 0.29 -4.03
N GLY A 25 5.72 -0.40 -4.77
CA GLY A 25 5.11 -1.61 -4.24
C GLY A 25 3.96 -2.19 -5.05
N ASP A 26 3.33 -3.21 -4.45
CA ASP A 26 2.11 -3.84 -4.94
C ASP A 26 0.94 -3.50 -3.99
N PHE A 27 -0.05 -2.77 -4.51
CA PHE A 27 -1.24 -2.39 -3.76
C PHE A 27 -2.12 -3.59 -3.34
N TYR A 28 -2.12 -4.67 -4.11
CA TYR A 28 -2.89 -5.88 -3.80
C TYR A 28 -2.22 -6.68 -2.70
N GLU A 29 -0.90 -6.87 -2.75
CA GLU A 29 -0.17 -7.56 -1.67
C GLU A 29 0.01 -6.71 -0.42
N ARG A 30 -0.17 -5.39 -0.57
CA ARG A 30 0.06 -4.41 0.49
C ARG A 30 1.50 -4.51 0.98
N ASP A 31 2.40 -4.57 0.00
CA ASP A 31 3.84 -4.59 0.18
C ASP A 31 4.43 -3.33 -0.45
N PHE A 32 4.96 -2.44 0.37
CA PHE A 32 5.42 -1.12 -0.03
C PHE A 32 6.79 -0.81 0.58
N GLN A 33 7.64 -0.19 -0.21
CA GLN A 33 8.95 0.33 0.21
C GLN A 33 8.96 1.84 0.01
N ILE A 34 9.36 2.57 1.05
CA ILE A 34 9.51 4.01 1.03
C ILE A 34 10.99 4.35 0.90
N PHE A 35 11.31 5.15 -0.10
CA PHE A 35 12.65 5.63 -0.39
C PHE A 35 12.75 7.13 -0.16
N GLU A 36 13.80 7.57 0.50
CA GLU A 36 14.21 8.98 0.57
C GLU A 36 15.60 9.10 -0.03
N ASN A 37 15.77 9.96 -1.04
CA ASN A 37 17.05 10.17 -1.73
C ASN A 37 17.73 8.86 -2.20
N GLY A 38 16.95 7.84 -2.56
CA GLY A 38 17.44 6.53 -2.99
C GLY A 38 17.75 5.54 -1.87
N GLN A 39 17.56 5.90 -0.59
CA GLN A 39 17.70 4.99 0.55
C GLN A 39 16.35 4.52 1.05
N VAL A 40 16.24 3.23 1.41
CA VAL A 40 15.02 2.69 2.04
C VAL A 40 14.91 3.25 3.45
N VAL A 41 13.83 3.99 3.71
CA VAL A 41 13.55 4.57 5.03
C VAL A 41 12.47 3.80 5.80
N ALA A 42 11.59 3.10 5.08
CA ALA A 42 10.59 2.22 5.68
C ALA A 42 10.11 1.12 4.72
N ILE A 43 9.71 -0.01 5.28
CA ILE A 43 9.06 -1.13 4.58
C ILE A 43 7.74 -1.42 5.27
N ILE A 44 6.69 -1.63 4.48
CA ILE A 44 5.33 -1.90 4.95
C ILE A 44 4.86 -3.17 4.28
N THR A 45 4.43 -4.15 5.06
CA THR A 45 3.97 -5.44 4.53
C THR A 45 2.71 -5.91 5.26
N LYS A 46 1.75 -6.53 4.56
CA LYS A 46 0.60 -7.17 5.22
C LYS A 46 1.07 -8.29 6.13
N ALA A 47 0.60 -8.29 7.38
CA ALA A 47 0.82 -9.41 8.27
C ALA A 47 0.05 -10.65 7.74
N LYS A 48 0.77 -11.75 7.47
CA LYS A 48 0.19 -12.97 6.88
C LYS A 48 -0.52 -13.89 7.89
N TYR A 49 -0.62 -13.50 9.16
CA TYR A 49 -1.19 -14.32 10.25
C TYR A 49 -2.00 -13.51 11.28
N SER A 50 -2.44 -12.30 10.95
CA SER A 50 -3.26 -11.46 11.84
C SER A 50 -4.75 -11.61 11.57
N TRP A 51 -5.57 -11.59 12.62
CA TRP A 51 -7.03 -11.40 12.47
C TRP A 51 -7.30 -9.96 12.03
N GLY A 52 -7.49 -9.75 10.72
CA GLY A 52 -7.91 -8.48 10.13
C GLY A 52 -6.84 -7.73 9.33
N ASP A 53 -6.91 -6.39 9.35
CA ASP A 53 -6.01 -5.49 8.63
C ASP A 53 -4.80 -5.09 9.48
N SER A 54 -3.92 -6.05 9.78
CA SER A 54 -2.64 -5.72 10.42
C SER A 54 -1.53 -5.55 9.38
N PHE A 55 -0.69 -4.56 9.64
CA PHE A 55 0.48 -4.22 8.84
C PHE A 55 1.71 -4.31 9.73
N LEU A 56 2.78 -4.86 9.17
CA LEU A 56 4.11 -4.80 9.75
C LEU A 56 4.81 -3.61 9.09
N ILE A 57 5.34 -2.72 9.93
CA ILE A 57 6.04 -1.51 9.49
C ILE A 57 7.45 -1.57 10.08
N GLU A 58 8.44 -1.66 9.20
CA GLU A 58 9.85 -1.56 9.57
C GLU A 58 10.30 -0.13 9.24
N VAL A 59 10.81 0.58 10.23
CA VAL A 59 11.30 1.96 10.08
C VAL A 59 12.79 1.96 10.34
N TYR A 60 13.57 2.48 9.39
CA TYR A 60 15.04 2.47 9.48
C TYR A 60 15.60 3.85 9.82
N ASN A 61 15.29 4.86 9.00
CA ASN A 61 15.89 6.19 9.10
C ASN A 61 14.89 7.32 8.90
N ALA A 62 13.62 7.06 9.24
CA ALA A 62 12.54 8.04 9.22
C ALA A 62 11.89 8.14 10.61
N GLN A 63 11.18 9.24 10.84
CA GLN A 63 10.32 9.34 12.02
C GLN A 63 9.10 8.43 11.84
N PRO A 64 8.81 7.54 12.79
CA PRO A 64 7.73 6.56 12.66
C PRO A 64 6.35 7.21 12.47
N GLU A 65 6.14 8.41 13.03
CA GLU A 65 4.89 9.18 12.90
C GLU A 65 4.58 9.52 11.44
N TYR A 66 5.60 9.91 10.66
CA TYR A 66 5.44 10.22 9.25
C TYR A 66 5.15 8.97 8.42
N VAL A 67 5.82 7.85 8.74
CA VAL A 67 5.59 6.57 8.05
C VAL A 67 4.14 6.10 8.29
N ILE A 68 3.66 6.17 9.53
CA ILE A 68 2.29 5.79 9.88
C ILE A 68 1.27 6.70 9.16
N ALA A 69 1.51 8.01 9.10
CA ALA A 69 0.65 8.93 8.36
C ALA A 69 0.53 8.56 6.88
N VAL A 70 1.64 8.23 6.22
CA VAL A 70 1.66 7.78 4.83
C VAL A 70 0.88 6.47 4.66
N VAL A 71 1.09 5.50 5.55
CA VAL A 71 0.35 4.22 5.53
C VAL A 71 -1.16 4.45 5.65
N MET A 72 -1.60 5.34 6.53
CA MET A 72 -3.02 5.67 6.70
C MET A 72 -3.61 6.30 5.44
N VAL A 73 -2.88 7.21 4.78
CA VAL A 73 -3.33 7.84 3.52
C VAL A 73 -3.45 6.79 2.41
N ILE A 74 -2.43 5.94 2.23
CA ILE A 74 -2.46 4.85 1.25
C ILE A 74 -3.64 3.92 1.52
N GLN A 75 -3.83 3.51 2.77
CA GLN A 75 -4.95 2.65 3.16
C GLN A 75 -6.30 3.30 2.84
N ARG A 76 -6.46 4.60 3.12
CA ARG A 76 -7.70 5.32 2.80
C ARG A 76 -7.96 5.37 1.29
N ILE A 77 -6.94 5.61 0.47
CA ILE A 77 -7.08 5.66 -0.98
C ILE A 77 -7.51 4.29 -1.54
N ILE A 78 -6.89 3.21 -1.05
CA ILE A 78 -7.25 1.85 -1.44
C ILE A 78 -8.70 1.53 -1.02
N GLU A 79 -9.08 1.89 0.20
CA GLU A 79 -10.43 1.66 0.71
C GLU A 79 -11.50 2.41 -0.09
N LEU A 80 -11.25 3.68 -0.39
CA LEU A 80 -12.13 4.49 -1.24
C LEU A 80 -12.30 3.88 -2.62
N SER A 81 -11.19 3.44 -3.23
CA SER A 81 -11.21 2.80 -4.55
C SER A 81 -12.03 1.49 -4.53
N ARG A 82 -11.93 0.71 -3.45
CA ARG A 82 -12.72 -0.51 -3.26
C ARG A 82 -14.21 -0.22 -3.10
N ASN A 83 -14.56 0.78 -2.31
CA ASN A 83 -15.97 1.13 -2.04
C ASN A 83 -16.68 1.71 -3.28
N GLN A 84 -15.97 2.44 -4.14
CA GLN A 84 -16.53 2.95 -5.41
C GLN A 84 -16.93 1.82 -6.36
N LEU A 85 -16.17 0.72 -6.39
CA LEU A 85 -16.50 -0.48 -7.18
C LEU A 85 -17.73 -1.21 -6.64
N SER A 86 -17.92 -1.23 -5.31
CA SER A 86 -19.09 -1.85 -4.67
C SER A 86 -20.41 -1.11 -4.95
N GLN A 87 -20.38 0.20 -5.22
CA GLN A 87 -21.59 0.99 -5.48
C GLN A 87 -22.03 1.02 -6.96
N GLN A 88 -21.27 0.42 -7.88
CA GLN A 88 -21.60 0.36 -9.31
C GLN A 88 -22.26 -0.95 -9.78
N SER A 89 -22.88 -1.72 -8.88
CA SER A 89 -23.66 -2.92 -9.28
C SER A 89 -25.18 -2.65 -9.31
N PRO A 90 -25.77 -2.11 -10.39
CA PRO A 90 -27.21 -2.12 -10.57
C PRO A 90 -27.64 -3.45 -11.21
N LEU A 91 -27.70 -4.53 -10.42
CA LEU A 91 -28.32 -5.79 -10.86
C LEU A 91 -29.09 -6.41 -9.70
N HIS A 92 -30.24 -5.81 -9.38
CA HIS A 92 -31.49 -6.51 -9.03
C HIS A 92 -32.60 -5.47 -8.94
N GLN A 93 -33.03 -4.96 -10.09
CA GLN A 93 -34.40 -4.48 -10.25
C GLN A 93 -35.10 -5.53 -11.10
N LYS A 94 -35.86 -6.40 -10.44
CA LYS A 94 -36.84 -7.30 -11.06
C LYS A 94 -38.17 -7.06 -10.36
#